data_AF-A0A2I0NA66-F1
#
_entry.id   AF-A0A2I0NA66-F1
#
_cell.length_a   1.000
_cell.length_b   1.000
_cell.length_c   1.000
_cell.angle_alpha   90.00
_cell.angle_beta   90.00
_cell.angle_gamma   90.00
#
_symmetry.space_group_name_H-M   'P 1'
#
loop_
_entity.id
_entity.type
_entity.pdbx_description
1 polymer ?
#
loop_
_entity_poly.entity_id
_entity_poly.type
_entity_poly.pdbx_seq_one_letter_code
_entity_poly.pdbx_strand_id
1 'polypeptide(L)'
;RSLNLTDEEKETLKGFFLLTSKPVIYACNIAEQEITDYSLNEYVTQVEEYAKQEGSQVIVLSARIEEELAQLSEDEAEMFKEELGLKNSGLSKLIIASYSLLGLISFLTAGEQEVRAWTITKGMSAPQAAGKIHTDFERGFIKAEVVAYDELMKLGGYIKAKEAGRVRQEGKTYVVKDGDVILFKFNV
;
A
#
# COMPACT_ATOMS: atom_id res chain seq x y z
N ARG A 1 -1.08 1.23 23.27
CA ARG A 1 -0.53 0.04 22.56
C ARG A 1 -0.17 -1.09 23.51
N SER A 2 0.39 -0.79 24.66
CA SER A 2 0.70 -1.71 25.77
C SER A 2 -0.51 -2.14 26.62
N LEU A 3 -1.70 -1.61 26.33
CA LEU A 3 -2.95 -1.95 27.02
C LEU A 3 -3.77 -2.92 26.16
N ASN A 4 -4.16 -4.04 26.74
CA ASN A 4 -5.07 -5.00 26.12
C ASN A 4 -6.52 -4.51 26.30
N LEU A 5 -7.01 -3.80 25.30
CA LEU A 5 -8.37 -3.26 25.26
C LEU A 5 -9.31 -4.20 24.51
N THR A 6 -10.52 -4.34 25.01
CA THR A 6 -11.66 -4.93 24.31
C THR A 6 -12.10 -4.04 23.14
N ASP A 7 -12.88 -4.59 22.20
CA ASP A 7 -13.31 -3.82 21.03
C ASP A 7 -14.29 -2.68 21.38
N GLU A 8 -15.08 -2.85 22.44
CA GLU A 8 -15.97 -1.80 22.98
C GLU A 8 -15.17 -0.63 23.59
N GLU A 9 -14.11 -0.94 24.35
CA GLU A 9 -13.21 0.08 24.89
C GLU A 9 -12.45 0.82 23.78
N LYS A 10 -11.99 0.11 22.74
CA LYS A 10 -11.36 0.74 21.57
C LYS A 10 -12.32 1.71 20.87
N GLU A 11 -13.58 1.32 20.70
CA GLU A 11 -14.58 2.17 20.06
C GLU A 11 -14.85 3.44 20.88
N THR A 12 -14.96 3.28 22.20
CA THR A 12 -15.12 4.41 23.14
C THR A 12 -13.92 5.36 23.06
N LEU A 13 -12.70 4.82 22.96
CA LEU A 13 -11.48 5.62 22.93
C LEU A 13 -11.23 6.36 21.60
N LYS A 14 -11.85 5.93 20.49
CA LYS A 14 -11.69 6.60 19.19
C LYS A 14 -12.04 8.09 19.24
N GLY A 15 -13.08 8.45 20.00
CA GLY A 15 -13.54 9.84 20.13
C GLY A 15 -12.54 10.78 20.83
N PHE A 16 -11.55 10.24 21.55
CA PHE A 16 -10.56 11.04 22.27
C PHE A 16 -9.32 11.38 21.44
N PHE A 17 -9.14 10.77 20.26
CA PHE A 17 -8.02 11.02 19.35
C PHE A 17 -6.64 10.99 20.02
N LEU A 18 -6.43 10.07 20.97
CA LEU A 18 -5.19 9.97 21.74
C LEU A 18 -3.98 9.81 20.81
N LEU A 19 -2.90 10.54 21.09
CA LEU A 19 -1.67 10.43 20.30
C LEU A 19 -1.08 9.02 20.36
N THR A 20 -1.14 8.39 21.53
CA THR A 20 -0.59 7.05 21.80
C THR A 20 -1.43 5.90 21.25
N SER A 21 -2.62 6.18 20.70
CA SER A 21 -3.44 5.19 19.99
C SER A 21 -3.12 5.14 18.50
N LYS A 22 -2.36 6.09 17.97
CA LYS A 22 -1.95 6.09 16.56
C LYS A 22 -0.95 4.95 16.31
N PRO A 23 -1.06 4.25 15.17
CA PRO A 23 -0.06 3.26 14.80
C PRO A 23 1.28 3.94 14.49
N VAL A 24 2.40 3.25 14.73
CA VAL A 24 3.75 3.80 14.58
C VAL A 24 4.62 2.83 13.79
N ILE A 25 5.49 3.39 12.95
CA ILE A 25 6.65 2.73 12.33
C ILE A 25 7.90 3.35 12.93
N TYR A 26 8.87 2.52 13.31
CA TYR A 26 10.21 2.99 13.65
C TYR A 26 11.07 3.03 12.39
N ALA A 27 11.59 4.20 12.06
CA ALA A 27 12.55 4.36 10.98
C ALA A 27 13.97 4.43 11.57
N CYS A 28 14.74 3.35 11.40
CA CYS A 28 16.13 3.28 11.83
C CYS A 28 17.02 3.86 10.74
N ASN A 29 17.56 5.05 10.99
CA ASN A 29 18.56 5.68 10.13
C ASN A 29 19.94 5.14 10.49
N ILE A 30 20.61 4.47 9.55
CA ILE A 30 21.94 3.86 9.74
C ILE A 30 22.97 4.43 8.76
N ALA A 31 24.25 4.12 9.00
CA ALA A 31 25.31 4.50 8.08
C ALA A 31 25.20 3.73 6.76
N GLU A 32 25.68 4.33 5.67
CA GLU A 32 25.60 3.76 4.32
C GLU A 32 26.30 2.41 4.21
N GLN A 33 27.42 2.26 4.92
CA GLN A 33 28.24 1.05 4.87
C GLN A 33 27.55 -0.16 5.50
N GLU A 34 26.52 0.07 6.32
CA GLU A 34 25.74 -0.96 7.02
C GLU A 34 24.45 -1.33 6.29
N ILE A 35 24.07 -0.61 5.21
CA ILE A 35 22.74 -0.78 4.60
C ILE A 35 22.53 -2.15 3.95
N THR A 36 23.61 -2.76 3.47
CA THR A 36 23.61 -4.08 2.81
C THR A 36 23.58 -5.22 3.82
N ASP A 37 24.19 -5.01 4.99
CA ASP A 37 24.17 -5.92 6.13
C ASP A 37 24.27 -5.14 7.44
N TYR A 38 23.10 -4.95 8.09
CA TYR A 38 22.98 -4.30 9.39
C TYR A 38 22.79 -5.31 10.53
N SER A 39 23.03 -6.60 10.29
CA SER A 39 22.82 -7.66 11.30
C SER A 39 23.70 -7.51 12.54
N LEU A 40 24.83 -6.81 12.41
CA LEU A 40 25.75 -6.50 13.50
C LEU A 40 25.45 -5.16 14.18
N ASN A 41 24.47 -4.38 13.71
CA ASN A 41 24.13 -3.11 14.30
C ASN A 41 23.25 -3.30 15.54
N GLU A 42 23.89 -3.25 16.72
CA GLU A 42 23.24 -3.46 18.01
C GLU A 42 22.08 -2.48 18.28
N TYR A 43 22.13 -1.26 17.73
CA TYR A 43 21.07 -0.26 17.90
C TYR A 43 19.82 -0.65 17.11
N VAL A 44 19.98 -1.16 15.89
CA VAL A 44 18.85 -1.67 15.09
C VAL A 44 18.20 -2.83 15.82
N THR A 45 18.98 -3.80 16.32
CA THR A 45 18.45 -4.94 17.09
C THR A 45 17.67 -4.49 18.33
N GLN A 46 18.16 -3.49 19.06
CA GLN A 46 17.45 -2.93 20.22
C GLN A 46 16.10 -2.30 19.83
N VAL A 47 16.05 -1.55 18.72
CA VAL A 47 14.81 -0.94 18.23
C VAL A 47 13.83 -2.01 17.73
N GLU A 48 14.31 -3.05 17.04
CA GLU A 48 13.49 -4.19 16.60
C GLU A 48 12.84 -4.92 17.78
N GLU A 49 13.59 -5.20 18.83
CA GLU A 49 13.06 -5.86 20.03
C GLU A 49 12.02 -4.96 20.74
N TYR A 50 12.30 -3.66 20.88
CA TYR A 50 11.34 -2.71 21.45
C TYR A 50 10.07 -2.60 20.60
N ALA A 51 10.22 -2.46 19.28
CA ALA A 51 9.11 -2.36 18.35
C ALA A 51 8.22 -3.60 18.39
N LYS A 52 8.81 -4.79 18.50
CA LYS A 52 8.09 -6.06 18.61
C LYS A 52 7.20 -6.11 19.86
N GLN A 53 7.66 -5.59 20.99
CA GLN A 53 6.86 -5.53 22.23
C GLN A 53 5.60 -4.67 22.06
N GLU A 54 5.66 -3.63 21.22
CA GLU A 54 4.50 -2.78 20.92
C GLU A 54 3.71 -3.22 19.67
N GLY A 55 4.18 -4.23 18.94
CA GLY A 55 3.63 -4.65 17.63
C GLY A 55 3.86 -3.62 16.51
N SER A 56 4.94 -2.85 16.56
CA SER A 56 5.34 -1.88 15.53
C SER A 56 6.17 -2.54 14.45
N GLN A 57 6.07 -1.98 13.24
CA GLN A 57 7.03 -2.29 12.18
C GLN A 57 8.30 -1.45 12.36
N VAL A 58 9.42 -2.01 11.91
CA VAL A 58 10.71 -1.32 11.79
C VAL A 58 11.10 -1.26 10.33
N ILE A 59 11.56 -0.10 9.89
CA ILE A 59 12.12 0.13 8.56
C ILE A 59 13.54 0.66 8.75
N VAL A 60 14.51 -0.05 8.18
CA VAL A 60 15.92 0.37 8.18
C VAL A 60 16.23 1.05 6.86
N LEU A 61 16.84 2.23 6.92
CA LEU A 61 17.23 3.03 5.77
C LEU A 61 18.49 3.86 6.08
N SER A 62 19.18 4.32 5.05
CA SER A 62 20.21 5.36 5.19
C SER A 62 19.68 6.66 4.59
N ALA A 63 19.44 7.66 5.43
CA ALA A 63 18.92 8.94 4.98
C ALA A 63 19.88 9.63 4.00
N ARG A 64 21.18 9.34 4.11
CA ARG A 64 22.21 9.85 3.19
C ARG A 64 22.08 9.23 1.80
N ILE A 65 21.93 7.91 1.72
CA ILE A 65 21.66 7.21 0.43
C ILE A 65 20.37 7.74 -0.19
N GLU A 66 19.30 7.94 0.60
CA GLU A 66 18.04 8.48 0.08
C GLU A 66 18.16 9.93 -0.43
N GLU A 67 18.99 10.75 0.24
CA GLU A 67 19.27 12.12 -0.22
C GLU A 67 19.97 12.11 -1.58
N GLU A 68 20.96 11.24 -1.77
CA GLU A 68 21.69 11.10 -3.04
C GLU A 68 20.76 10.57 -4.15
N LEU A 69 19.98 9.52 -3.86
CA LEU A 69 18.99 8.97 -4.78
C LEU A 69 17.97 10.03 -5.26
N ALA A 70 17.54 10.93 -4.37
CA ALA A 70 16.58 11.97 -4.71
C ALA A 70 17.10 13.04 -5.69
N GLN A 71 18.42 13.12 -5.88
CA GLN A 71 19.07 14.07 -6.79
C GLN A 71 19.40 13.47 -8.16
N LEU A 72 19.30 12.14 -8.29
CA LEU A 72 19.60 11.41 -9.52
C LEU A 72 18.38 11.34 -10.44
N SER A 73 18.63 11.20 -11.75
CA SER A 73 17.59 10.77 -12.69
C SER A 73 17.18 9.31 -12.44
N GLU A 74 16.06 8.86 -13.01
CA GLU A 74 15.56 7.49 -12.81
C GLU A 74 16.59 6.43 -13.22
N ASP A 75 17.23 6.59 -14.38
CA ASP A 75 18.24 5.67 -14.88
C ASP A 75 19.48 5.63 -13.97
N GLU A 76 19.94 6.80 -13.51
CA GLU A 76 21.08 6.92 -12.59
C GLU A 76 20.77 6.33 -11.20
N ALA A 77 19.55 6.56 -10.69
CA ALA A 77 19.10 6.00 -9.43
C ALA A 77 19.01 4.46 -9.48
N GLU A 78 18.60 3.89 -10.62
CA GLU A 78 18.59 2.43 -10.81
C GLU A 78 20.01 1.86 -10.77
N MET A 79 20.94 2.44 -11.54
CA MET A 79 22.34 2.03 -11.52
C MET A 79 22.96 2.14 -10.12
N PHE A 80 22.71 3.25 -9.41
CA PHE A 80 23.23 3.47 -8.06
C PHE A 80 22.69 2.44 -7.06
N LYS A 81 21.41 2.07 -7.14
CA LYS A 81 20.83 0.99 -6.34
C LYS A 81 21.49 -0.36 -6.65
N GLU A 82 21.70 -0.68 -7.93
CA GLU A 82 22.35 -1.91 -8.35
C GLU A 82 23.80 -2.00 -7.83
N GLU A 83 24.57 -0.91 -7.91
CA GLU A 83 25.94 -0.82 -7.38
C GLU A 83 26.00 -1.05 -5.87
N LEU A 84 25.01 -0.54 -5.13
CA LEU A 84 24.87 -0.76 -3.69
C LEU A 84 24.23 -2.11 -3.33
N GLY A 85 23.83 -2.93 -4.31
CA GLY A 85 23.15 -4.21 -4.08
C GLY A 85 21.73 -4.05 -3.49
N LEU A 86 21.10 -2.88 -3.67
CA LEU A 86 19.78 -2.57 -3.16
C LEU A 86 18.71 -2.85 -4.23
N LYS A 87 17.70 -3.65 -3.88
CA LYS A 87 16.55 -3.88 -4.77
C LYS A 87 15.54 -2.73 -4.80
N ASN A 88 15.41 -2.01 -3.70
CA ASN A 88 14.46 -0.92 -3.51
C ASN A 88 15.06 0.10 -2.55
N SER A 89 14.74 1.38 -2.73
CA SER A 89 15.16 2.41 -1.77
C SER A 89 14.46 2.24 -0.42
N GLY A 90 15.10 2.72 0.64
CA GLY A 90 14.53 2.78 1.97
C GLY A 90 13.28 3.66 2.03
N LEU A 91 13.23 4.75 1.25
CA LEU A 91 12.06 5.60 1.17
C LEU A 91 10.87 4.86 0.52
N SER A 92 11.08 4.09 -0.55
CA SER A 92 10.02 3.26 -1.14
C SER A 92 9.45 2.26 -0.14
N LYS A 93 10.32 1.60 0.65
CA LYS A 93 9.89 0.70 1.73
C LYS A 93 9.05 1.43 2.78
N LEU A 94 9.48 2.63 3.19
CA LEU A 94 8.76 3.43 4.17
C LEU A 94 7.39 3.90 3.66
N ILE A 95 7.29 4.29 2.38
CA ILE A 95 6.02 4.68 1.76
C ILE A 95 5.03 3.51 1.78
N ILE A 96 5.46 2.33 1.32
CA ILE A 96 4.62 1.12 1.28
C ILE A 96 4.18 0.73 2.70
N ALA A 97 5.11 0.72 3.65
CA ALA A 97 4.82 0.43 5.05
C ALA A 97 3.80 1.41 5.64
N SER A 98 3.98 2.72 5.40
CA SER A 98 3.08 3.77 5.89
C SER A 98 1.68 3.65 5.28
N TYR A 99 1.60 3.35 3.98
CA TYR A 99 0.33 3.14 3.28
C TYR A 99 -0.44 1.95 3.87
N SER A 100 0.26 0.83 4.10
CA SER A 100 -0.29 -0.35 4.77
C SER A 100 -0.69 -0.09 6.23
N LEU A 101 0.12 0.68 6.97
CA LEU A 101 -0.14 1.07 8.37
C LEU A 101 -1.45 1.85 8.52
N LEU A 102 -1.78 2.67 7.52
CA LEU A 102 -3.04 3.42 7.44
C LEU A 102 -4.22 2.55 7.00
N GLY A 103 -4.01 1.25 6.74
CA GLY A 103 -5.02 0.33 6.26
C GLY A 103 -5.49 0.64 4.84
N LEU A 104 -4.62 1.26 4.03
CA LEU A 104 -4.93 1.65 2.66
C LEU A 104 -4.53 0.54 1.67
N ILE A 105 -5.30 0.43 0.60
CA ILE A 105 -5.02 -0.40 -0.57
C ILE A 105 -5.31 0.40 -1.83
N SER A 106 -4.76 -0.03 -2.97
CA SER A 106 -5.00 0.58 -4.26
C SER A 106 -5.76 -0.37 -5.19
N PHE A 107 -6.79 0.14 -5.86
CA PHE A 107 -7.33 -0.49 -7.06
C PHE A 107 -6.94 0.33 -8.29
N LEU A 108 -6.98 -0.28 -9.46
CA LEU A 108 -6.55 0.33 -10.71
C LEU A 108 -7.73 0.51 -11.66
N THR A 109 -7.75 1.63 -12.35
CA THR A 109 -8.54 1.82 -13.58
C THR A 109 -7.57 1.87 -14.74
N ALA A 110 -7.83 1.09 -15.79
CA ALA A 110 -7.02 1.07 -16.99
C ALA A 110 -7.92 1.26 -18.22
N GLY A 111 -7.78 2.40 -18.89
CA GLY A 111 -8.42 2.73 -20.16
C GLY A 111 -7.39 3.22 -21.18
N GLU A 112 -7.83 3.46 -22.41
CA GLU A 112 -6.95 3.93 -23.48
C GLU A 112 -6.31 5.30 -23.17
N GLN A 113 -7.06 6.18 -22.49
CA GLN A 113 -6.63 7.54 -22.17
C GLN A 113 -5.86 7.64 -20.85
N GLU A 114 -6.15 6.77 -19.88
CA GLU A 114 -5.62 6.90 -18.53
C GLU A 114 -5.46 5.53 -17.86
N VAL A 115 -4.33 5.35 -17.19
CA VAL A 115 -4.13 4.30 -16.19
C VAL A 115 -3.88 4.98 -14.86
N ARG A 116 -4.66 4.61 -13.84
CA ARG A 116 -4.62 5.28 -12.54
C ARG A 116 -4.83 4.33 -11.38
N ALA A 117 -4.07 4.55 -10.32
CA ALA A 117 -4.27 3.94 -9.02
C ALA A 117 -5.17 4.83 -8.13
N TRP A 118 -6.13 4.20 -7.48
CA TRP A 118 -7.09 4.84 -6.59
C TRP A 118 -6.94 4.29 -5.18
N THR A 119 -6.60 5.19 -4.25
CA THR A 119 -6.46 4.86 -2.83
C THR A 119 -7.82 4.70 -2.16
N ILE A 120 -8.03 3.55 -1.54
CA ILE A 120 -9.20 3.25 -0.70
C ILE A 120 -8.76 2.66 0.63
N THR A 121 -9.65 2.69 1.62
CA THR A 121 -9.45 1.94 2.86
C THR A 121 -9.80 0.48 2.62
N LYS A 122 -8.96 -0.44 3.12
CA LYS A 122 -9.19 -1.88 3.05
C LYS A 122 -10.57 -2.22 3.63
N GLY A 123 -11.33 -3.05 2.91
CA GLY A 123 -12.69 -3.43 3.31
C GLY A 123 -13.79 -2.59 2.66
N MET A 124 -13.46 -1.53 1.92
CA MET A 124 -14.45 -0.80 1.13
C MET A 124 -15.07 -1.71 0.04
N SER A 125 -16.38 -1.56 -0.11
CA SER A 125 -17.15 -2.25 -1.15
C SER A 125 -16.96 -1.61 -2.53
N ALA A 126 -17.29 -2.34 -3.60
CA ALA A 126 -17.19 -1.85 -4.98
C ALA A 126 -17.91 -0.50 -5.22
N PRO A 127 -19.16 -0.26 -4.72
CA PRO A 127 -19.79 1.05 -4.86
C PRO A 127 -19.03 2.18 -4.15
N GLN A 128 -18.55 1.93 -2.94
CA GLN A 128 -17.80 2.93 -2.17
C GLN A 128 -16.44 3.24 -2.83
N ALA A 129 -15.80 2.24 -3.42
CA ALA A 129 -14.58 2.41 -4.21
C ALA A 129 -14.86 3.23 -5.48
N ALA A 130 -15.96 2.96 -6.18
CA ALA A 130 -16.41 3.76 -7.33
C ALA A 130 -16.67 5.22 -6.92
N GLY A 131 -17.19 5.44 -5.72
CA GLY A 131 -17.39 6.76 -5.11
C GLY A 131 -16.11 7.60 -4.97
N LYS A 132 -14.93 6.96 -4.89
CA LYS A 132 -13.64 7.68 -4.91
C LYS A 132 -13.30 8.29 -6.26
N ILE A 133 -13.85 7.73 -7.35
CA ILE A 133 -13.73 8.31 -8.69
C ILE A 133 -14.69 9.50 -8.81
N HIS A 134 -15.97 9.25 -8.49
CA HIS A 134 -17.01 10.28 -8.49
C HIS A 134 -18.18 9.84 -7.61
N THR A 135 -18.78 10.76 -6.86
CA THR A 135 -19.89 10.44 -5.93
C THR A 135 -21.13 9.88 -6.63
N ASP A 136 -21.39 10.28 -7.88
CA ASP A 136 -22.49 9.72 -8.67
C ASP A 136 -22.27 8.25 -9.06
N PHE A 137 -21.03 7.78 -9.17
CA PHE A 137 -20.77 6.36 -9.49
C PHE A 137 -21.20 5.47 -8.32
N GLU A 138 -21.06 5.93 -7.09
CA GLU A 138 -21.51 5.21 -5.90
C GLU A 138 -23.04 5.08 -5.88
N ARG A 139 -23.75 6.18 -6.16
CA ARG A 139 -25.22 6.21 -6.20
C ARG A 139 -25.79 5.42 -7.38
N GLY A 140 -25.19 5.60 -8.55
CA GLY A 140 -25.57 4.97 -9.81
C GLY A 140 -24.99 3.57 -10.01
N PHE A 141 -24.26 3.01 -9.04
CA PHE A 141 -23.55 1.74 -9.20
C PHE A 141 -24.51 0.61 -9.61
N ILE A 142 -24.16 -0.06 -10.73
CA ILE A 142 -24.85 -1.26 -11.21
C ILE A 142 -24.01 -2.49 -10.86
N LYS A 143 -22.76 -2.54 -11.34
CA LYS A 143 -21.81 -3.64 -11.13
C LYS A 143 -20.38 -3.21 -11.44
N ALA A 144 -19.42 -4.02 -11.03
CA ALA A 144 -18.00 -3.85 -11.35
C ALA A 144 -17.50 -5.06 -12.16
N GLU A 145 -16.77 -4.81 -13.23
CA GLU A 145 -15.96 -5.86 -13.87
C GLU A 145 -14.56 -5.82 -13.24
N VAL A 146 -14.16 -6.91 -12.59
CA VAL A 146 -12.95 -6.97 -11.77
C VAL A 146 -12.03 -8.07 -12.26
N VAL A 147 -10.75 -7.76 -12.40
CA VAL A 147 -9.68 -8.72 -12.67
C VAL A 147 -8.48 -8.39 -11.79
N ALA A 148 -7.84 -9.41 -11.22
CA ALA A 148 -6.63 -9.19 -10.42
C ALA A 148 -5.47 -8.75 -11.33
N TYR A 149 -4.64 -7.80 -10.88
CA TYR A 149 -3.49 -7.30 -11.63
C TYR A 149 -2.61 -8.43 -12.19
N ASP A 150 -2.23 -9.40 -11.35
CA ASP A 150 -1.34 -10.49 -11.77
C ASP A 150 -1.93 -11.33 -12.92
N GLU A 151 -3.24 -11.60 -12.88
CA GLU A 151 -3.93 -12.33 -13.95
C GLU A 151 -4.04 -11.49 -15.22
N LEU A 152 -4.28 -10.17 -15.09
CA LEU A 152 -4.32 -9.24 -16.22
C LEU A 152 -2.97 -9.19 -16.94
N MET A 153 -1.87 -9.08 -16.18
CA MET A 153 -0.51 -9.05 -16.70
C MET A 153 -0.13 -10.38 -17.35
N LYS A 154 -0.43 -11.50 -16.68
CA LYS A 154 -0.16 -12.86 -17.20
C LYS A 154 -0.88 -13.14 -18.53
N LEU A 155 -2.10 -12.64 -18.69
CA LEU A 155 -2.91 -12.88 -19.89
C LEU A 155 -2.68 -11.84 -20.98
N GLY A 156 -1.94 -10.75 -20.69
CA GLY A 156 -1.60 -9.73 -21.67
C GLY A 156 -2.76 -8.80 -22.02
N GLY A 157 -3.61 -8.47 -21.03
CA GLY A 157 -4.63 -7.42 -21.14
C GLY A 157 -6.07 -7.90 -20.98
N TYR A 158 -6.98 -6.93 -20.93
CA TYR A 158 -8.38 -7.14 -20.50
C TYR A 158 -9.16 -8.10 -21.42
N ILE A 159 -8.99 -7.98 -22.75
CA ILE A 159 -9.70 -8.82 -23.72
C ILE A 159 -9.35 -10.30 -23.49
N LYS A 160 -8.06 -10.62 -23.43
CA LYS A 160 -7.59 -12.00 -23.19
C LYS A 160 -7.99 -12.50 -21.80
N ALA A 161 -7.95 -11.64 -20.78
CA ALA A 161 -8.43 -11.98 -19.45
C ALA A 161 -9.94 -12.30 -19.44
N LYS A 162 -10.74 -11.60 -20.24
CA LYS A 162 -12.17 -11.84 -20.38
C LYS A 162 -12.47 -13.14 -21.11
N GLU A 163 -11.77 -13.41 -22.22
CA GLU A 163 -11.87 -14.66 -22.97
C GLU A 163 -11.47 -15.89 -22.13
N ALA A 164 -10.46 -15.72 -21.27
CA ALA A 164 -10.03 -16.75 -20.32
C ALA A 164 -10.94 -16.87 -19.07
N GLY A 165 -12.03 -16.10 -18.99
CA GLY A 165 -12.98 -16.15 -17.87
C GLY A 165 -12.43 -15.61 -16.55
N ARG A 166 -11.38 -14.78 -16.57
CA ARG A 166 -10.77 -14.18 -15.37
C ARG A 166 -11.41 -12.86 -14.95
N VAL A 167 -12.13 -12.19 -15.85
CA VAL A 167 -12.91 -10.99 -15.54
C VAL A 167 -14.21 -11.40 -14.85
N ARG A 168 -14.32 -11.08 -13.56
CA ARG A 168 -15.50 -11.36 -12.74
C ARG A 168 -16.49 -10.19 -12.82
N GLN A 169 -17.78 -10.49 -12.80
CA GLN A 169 -18.81 -9.48 -12.60
C GLN A 169 -19.21 -9.47 -11.13
N GLU A 170 -18.89 -8.38 -10.45
CA GLU A 170 -19.03 -8.21 -9.02
C GLU A 170 -20.15 -7.22 -8.68
N GLY A 171 -20.93 -7.55 -7.67
CA GLY A 171 -22.07 -6.76 -7.21
C GLY A 171 -21.72 -5.77 -6.09
N LYS A 172 -22.76 -5.18 -5.49
CA LYS A 172 -22.62 -4.15 -4.45
C LYS A 172 -21.91 -4.64 -3.17
N THR A 173 -21.95 -5.94 -2.90
CA THR A 173 -21.35 -6.54 -1.70
C THR A 173 -19.90 -6.97 -1.89
N TYR A 174 -19.35 -6.84 -3.09
CA TYR A 174 -17.95 -7.18 -3.33
C TYR A 174 -17.04 -6.23 -2.59
N VAL A 175 -16.09 -6.79 -1.83
CA VAL A 175 -15.04 -6.04 -1.16
C VAL A 175 -13.84 -5.97 -2.09
N VAL A 176 -13.44 -4.75 -2.43
CA VAL A 176 -12.31 -4.51 -3.33
C VAL A 176 -11.01 -5.01 -2.69
N LYS A 177 -10.20 -5.67 -3.51
CA LYS A 177 -8.88 -6.19 -3.12
C LYS A 177 -7.78 -5.31 -3.67
N ASP A 178 -6.64 -5.33 -3.00
CA ASP A 178 -5.45 -4.62 -3.45
C ASP A 178 -5.02 -5.13 -4.83
N GLY A 179 -4.68 -4.22 -5.73
CA GLY A 179 -4.33 -4.53 -7.11
C GLY A 179 -5.50 -4.99 -8.00
N ASP A 180 -6.75 -4.92 -7.55
CA ASP A 180 -7.88 -5.16 -8.45
C ASP A 180 -7.89 -4.11 -9.58
N VAL A 181 -7.99 -4.57 -10.82
CA VAL A 181 -8.23 -3.71 -11.99
C VAL A 181 -9.73 -3.73 -12.28
N ILE A 182 -10.36 -2.56 -12.21
CA ILE A 182 -11.82 -2.44 -12.15
C ILE A 182 -12.36 -1.53 -13.26
N LEU A 183 -13.39 -2.03 -13.94
CA LEU A 183 -14.27 -1.22 -14.78
C LEU A 183 -15.67 -1.15 -14.14
N PHE A 184 -16.02 0.03 -13.62
CA PHE A 184 -17.34 0.26 -13.03
C PHE A 184 -18.40 0.47 -14.10
N LYS A 185 -19.56 -0.17 -13.93
CA LYS A 185 -20.78 0.09 -14.70
C LYS A 185 -21.77 0.80 -13.78
N PHE A 186 -22.21 1.97 -14.20
CA PHE A 186 -23.14 2.82 -13.45
C PHE A 186 -24.17 3.40 -14.41
N ASN A 187 -25.31 3.80 -13.86
CA ASN A 187 -26.29 4.61 -14.58
C ASN A 187 -26.11 6.08 -14.16
N VAL A 188 -26.25 6.99 -15.12
CA VAL A 188 -26.29 8.44 -14.90
C VAL A 188 -27.74 8.91 -14.90
#